data_AF-A0A7S3KDW1-F1
#
_entry.id   AF-A0A7S3KDW1-F1
#
_cell.length_a   1.000
_cell.length_b   1.000
_cell.length_c   1.000
_cell.angle_alpha   90.00
_cell.angle_beta   90.00
_cell.angle_gamma   90.00
#
_symmetry.space_group_name_H-M   'P 1'
#
loop_
_entity.id
_entity.type
_entity.pdbx_description
1 polymer ?
#
loop_
_entity_poly.entity_id
_entity_poly.type
_entity_poly.pdbx_seq_one_letter_code
_entity_poly.pdbx_strand_id
1 'polypeptide(L)'
;MRALAILQEKGLYHGRLNCNNVYVDQNWNIIMVDYGLMNALRVKNPLTTEEGIRLDILAMGIMILDMLGISFEKFDETVYNEKNVPPNLISFLDTC
;
A
#
# COMPACT_ATOMS: atom_id res chain seq x y z
N MET A 1 -5.56 2.29 5.59
CA MET A 1 -5.01 3.41 6.37
C MET A 1 -4.85 3.08 7.86
N ARG A 2 -5.91 2.82 8.65
CA ARG A 2 -5.78 2.63 10.11
C ARG A 2 -4.84 1.50 10.55
N ALA A 3 -4.90 0.34 9.89
CA ALA A 3 -4.06 -0.80 10.26
C ALA A 3 -2.56 -0.51 10.03
N LEU A 4 -2.20 0.14 8.92
CA LEU A 4 -0.84 0.62 8.65
C LEU A 4 -0.39 1.69 9.65
N ALA A 5 -1.26 2.66 9.96
CA ALA A 5 -0.96 3.70 10.94
C ALA A 5 -0.57 3.11 12.31
N ILE A 6 -1.28 2.07 12.76
CA ILE A 6 -0.95 1.37 14.03
C ILE A 6 0.45 0.73 13.99
N LEU A 7 0.88 0.18 12.85
CA LEU A 7 2.23 -0.35 12.70
C LEU A 7 3.25 0.78 12.75
N GLN A 8 3.01 1.86 12.00
CA GLN A 8 3.90 3.02 11.91
C GLN A 8 4.10 3.69 13.28
N GLU A 9 3.03 3.87 14.06
CA GLU A 9 3.08 4.37 15.45
C GLU A 9 3.96 3.51 16.37
N LYS A 10 4.12 2.22 16.03
CA LYS A 10 4.97 1.26 16.76
C LYS A 10 6.38 1.14 16.18
N GLY A 11 6.73 1.94 15.17
CA GLY A 11 8.00 1.82 14.45
C GLY A 11 8.13 0.51 13.66
N LEU A 12 6.99 -0.04 13.21
CA LEU A 12 6.90 -1.26 12.43
C LEU A 12 6.47 -0.95 11.00
N TYR A 13 6.95 -1.76 10.06
CA TYR A 13 6.45 -1.84 8.69
C TYR A 13 6.18 -3.30 8.33
N HIS A 14 5.14 -3.53 7.54
CA HIS A 14 4.69 -4.86 7.14
C HIS A 14 5.68 -5.53 6.19
N GLY A 15 6.24 -4.78 5.23
CA GLY A 15 7.27 -5.26 4.30
C GLY A 15 6.77 -6.20 3.20
N ARG A 16 5.46 -6.46 3.16
CA ARG A 16 4.80 -7.26 2.12
C ARG A 16 3.31 -6.92 1.98
N LEU A 17 3.01 -5.63 1.91
CA LEU A 17 1.64 -5.19 1.71
C LEU A 17 1.22 -5.44 0.25
N ASN A 18 0.13 -6.19 0.05
CA ASN A 18 -0.52 -6.40 -1.24
C ASN A 18 -1.96 -6.91 -1.02
N CYS A 19 -2.75 -6.99 -2.09
CA CYS A 19 -4.15 -7.42 -2.05
C CYS A 19 -4.36 -8.87 -1.58
N ASN A 20 -3.39 -9.77 -1.70
CA ASN A 20 -3.50 -11.14 -1.17
C ASN A 20 -3.27 -11.21 0.35
N ASN A 21 -2.64 -10.18 0.92
CA ASN A 21 -2.32 -10.08 2.34
C ASN A 21 -3.32 -9.18 3.10
N VAL A 22 -4.47 -8.91 2.48
CA VAL A 22 -5.55 -8.12 3.05
C VAL A 22 -6.86 -8.88 2.92
N TYR A 23 -7.48 -9.17 4.05
CA TYR A 23 -8.85 -9.69 4.10
C TYR A 23 -9.83 -8.57 4.42
N VAL A 24 -11.05 -8.74 3.95
CA VAL A 24 -12.20 -7.88 4.27
C VAL A 24 -13.24 -8.74 4.96
N ASP A 25 -13.67 -8.35 6.15
CA ASP A 25 -14.74 -9.05 6.87
C ASP A 25 -16.14 -8.60 6.40
N GLN A 26 -17.18 -9.25 6.93
CA GLN A 26 -18.59 -8.94 6.63
C GLN A 26 -19.03 -7.52 7.00
N ASN A 27 -18.25 -6.80 7.81
CA ASN A 27 -18.50 -5.42 8.23
C ASN A 27 -17.62 -4.42 7.47
N TRP A 28 -16.96 -4.85 6.38
CA TRP A 28 -16.01 -4.04 5.62
C TRP A 28 -14.76 -3.61 6.40
N ASN A 29 -14.42 -4.32 7.47
CA ASN A 29 -13.15 -4.09 8.15
C ASN A 29 -12.01 -4.75 7.38
N ILE A 30 -10.91 -4.02 7.28
CA ILE A 30 -9.66 -4.47 6.65
C ILE A 30 -8.79 -5.16 7.71
N ILE A 31 -8.37 -6.38 7.42
CA ILE A 31 -7.48 -7.20 8.26
C ILE A 31 -6.20 -7.49 7.47
N MET A 32 -5.06 -7.01 7.95
CA MET A 32 -3.74 -7.30 7.36
C MET A 32 -3.16 -8.59 7.92
N VAL A 33 -2.58 -9.42 7.06
CA VAL A 33 -2.03 -10.74 7.40
C VAL A 33 -0.65 -10.96 6.76
N ASP A 34 0.02 -12.06 7.12
CA ASP A 34 1.35 -12.45 6.60
C ASP A 34 2.49 -11.47 6.98
N TYR A 35 2.76 -11.37 8.29
CA TYR A 35 3.83 -10.55 8.87
C TYR A 35 5.23 -11.18 8.77
N GLY A 36 5.44 -12.20 7.92
CA GLY A 36 6.70 -12.94 7.84
C GLY A 36 7.91 -12.09 7.42
N LEU A 37 7.66 -10.94 6.79
CA LEU A 37 8.68 -9.97 6.37
C LEU A 37 8.65 -8.66 7.17
N MET A 38 7.88 -8.62 8.26
CA MET A 38 7.75 -7.43 9.10
C MET A 38 9.12 -7.03 9.65
N ASN A 39 9.51 -5.77 9.42
CA ASN A 39 10.83 -5.22 9.76
C ASN A 39 12.05 -5.99 9.17
N ALA A 40 11.84 -6.89 8.21
CA ALA A 40 12.82 -7.86 7.75
C ALA A 40 13.00 -7.80 6.23
N LEU A 41 13.45 -6.66 5.69
CA LEU A 41 13.87 -6.62 4.30
C LEU A 41 15.39 -6.61 4.18
N ARG A 42 15.92 -7.85 4.08
CA ARG A 42 17.29 -8.35 3.81
C ARG A 42 18.19 -8.55 5.03
N VAL A 43 18.56 -9.81 5.28
CA VAL A 43 19.56 -10.26 6.28
C VAL A 43 20.91 -9.52 6.14
N LYS A 44 21.23 -9.02 4.94
CA LYS A 44 22.50 -8.34 4.65
C LYS A 44 22.41 -6.82 4.57
N ASN A 45 21.22 -6.21 4.47
CA ASN A 45 21.01 -4.76 4.36
C ASN A 45 19.55 -4.43 4.75
N PRO A 46 19.21 -4.47 6.05
CA PRO A 46 17.85 -4.16 6.49
C PRO A 46 17.52 -2.72 6.12
N LEU A 47 16.31 -2.50 5.57
CA LEU A 47 15.75 -1.16 5.46
C LEU A 47 15.66 -0.53 6.85
N THR A 48 15.93 0.76 6.94
CA THR A 48 15.53 1.55 8.10
C THR A 48 14.01 1.51 8.25
N THR A 49 13.51 1.77 9.47
CA THR A 49 12.06 1.86 9.70
C THR A 49 11.41 2.89 8.77
N GLU A 50 12.05 4.03 8.53
CA GLU A 50 11.53 5.07 7.64
C GLU A 50 11.40 4.56 6.19
N GLU A 51 12.43 3.91 5.66
CA GLU A 51 12.40 3.35 4.31
C GLU A 51 11.36 2.24 4.17
N GLY A 52 11.22 1.37 5.19
CA GLY A 52 10.19 0.34 5.20
C GLY A 52 8.77 0.90 5.28
N ILE A 53 8.57 1.99 6.03
CA ILE A 53 7.29 2.71 6.07
C ILE A 53 6.95 3.32 4.71
N ARG A 54 7.92 3.95 4.03
CA ARG A 54 7.74 4.48 2.67
C ARG A 54 7.38 3.38 1.68
N LEU A 55 8.00 2.20 1.82
CA LEU A 55 7.67 1.04 1.00
C LEU A 55 6.22 0.58 1.19
N ASP A 56 5.73 0.52 2.43
CA ASP A 56 4.33 0.16 2.70
C ASP A 56 3.34 1.20 2.13
N ILE A 57 3.68 2.49 2.14
CA ILE A 57 2.88 3.56 1.52
C ILE A 57 2.83 3.39 0.00
N LEU A 58 3.97 3.17 -0.65
CA LEU A 58 4.04 2.90 -2.08
C LEU A 58 3.21 1.65 -2.45
N ALA A 59 3.37 0.57 -1.68
CA ALA A 59 2.62 -0.66 -1.89
C ALA A 59 1.11 -0.45 -1.75
N MET A 60 0.67 0.41 -0.82
CA MET A 60 -0.73 0.80 -0.70
C MET A 60 -1.23 1.56 -1.95
N GLY A 61 -0.43 2.46 -2.52
CA GLY A 61 -0.74 3.13 -3.78
C GLY A 61 -0.95 2.13 -4.91
N ILE A 62 -0.02 1.18 -5.07
CA ILE A 62 -0.11 0.09 -6.08
C ILE A 62 -1.38 -0.75 -5.87
N MET A 63 -1.71 -1.11 -4.63
CA MET A 63 -2.94 -1.86 -4.34
C MET A 63 -4.20 -1.10 -4.76
N ILE A 64 -4.24 0.22 -4.56
CA ILE A 64 -5.40 1.03 -4.97
C ILE A 64 -5.50 1.07 -6.49
N LEU A 65 -4.38 1.21 -7.21
CA LEU A 65 -4.35 1.11 -8.67
C LEU A 65 -4.89 -0.24 -9.14
N ASP A 66 -4.44 -1.35 -8.52
CA ASP A 66 -4.94 -2.70 -8.82
C ASP A 66 -6.45 -2.81 -8.59
N MET A 67 -6.97 -2.24 -7.49
CA MET A 67 -8.42 -2.22 -7.19
C MET A 67 -9.22 -1.43 -8.23
N LEU A 68 -8.63 -0.39 -8.84
CA LEU A 68 -9.22 0.37 -9.95
C LEU A 68 -9.04 -0.34 -11.31
N GLY A 69 -8.31 -1.45 -11.33
CA GLY A 69 -7.92 -2.16 -12.55
C GLY A 69 -7.01 -1.31 -13.44
N ILE A 70 -6.07 -0.58 -12.83
CA ILE A 70 -5.04 0.23 -13.47
C ILE A 70 -3.70 -0.45 -13.22
N SER A 71 -2.96 -0.77 -14.29
CA SER A 71 -1.62 -1.31 -14.14
C SER A 71 -0.64 -0.23 -13.71
N PHE A 72 0.19 -0.55 -12.71
CA PHE A 72 1.29 0.31 -12.26
C PHE A 72 2.28 0.69 -13.39
N GLU A 73 2.40 -0.12 -14.44
CA GLU A 73 3.30 0.18 -15.57
C GLU A 73 2.74 1.23 -16.54
N LYS A 74 1.45 1.60 -16.41
CA LYS A 74 0.71 2.37 -17.42
C LYS A 74 -0.20 3.45 -16.83
N PHE A 75 0.01 3.88 -15.58
CA PHE A 75 -0.83 4.93 -15.02
C PHE A 75 -0.43 6.30 -15.59
N ASP A 76 -1.37 6.98 -16.24
CA ASP A 76 -1.25 8.36 -16.70
C ASP A 76 -2.61 9.06 -16.62
N GLU A 77 -2.65 10.37 -16.93
CA GLU A 77 -3.89 11.16 -16.90
C GLU A 77 -4.98 10.61 -17.82
N THR A 78 -4.63 9.99 -18.94
CA THR A 78 -5.58 9.36 -19.87
C THR A 78 -6.30 8.22 -19.18
N VAL A 79 -5.55 7.33 -18.53
CA VAL A 79 -6.11 6.19 -17.81
C VAL A 79 -6.98 6.63 -16.63
N TYR A 80 -6.57 7.66 -15.90
CA TYR A 80 -7.38 8.22 -14.83
C TYR A 80 -8.71 8.80 -15.33
N ASN A 81 -8.69 9.51 -16.45
CA ASN A 81 -9.89 10.05 -17.09
C ASN A 81 -10.83 8.93 -17.58
N GLU A 82 -10.29 7.91 -18.26
CA GLU A 82 -11.07 6.75 -18.73
C GLU A 82 -11.76 6.01 -17.58
N LYS A 83 -11.08 5.89 -16.44
CA LYS A 83 -11.59 5.22 -15.24
C LYS A 83 -12.43 6.13 -14.33
N ASN A 84 -12.62 7.41 -14.71
CA ASN A 84 -13.31 8.41 -13.90
C ASN A 84 -12.74 8.53 -12.47
N VAL A 85 -11.41 8.48 -12.34
CA VAL A 85 -10.74 8.58 -11.04
C VAL A 85 -10.89 10.02 -10.51
N PRO A 86 -11.42 10.21 -9.29
CA PRO A 86 -11.59 11.54 -8.71
C PRO A 86 -10.25 12.28 -8.51
N PRO A 87 -10.17 13.61 -8.73
CA PRO A 87 -8.92 14.38 -8.59
C PRO A 87 -8.25 14.26 -7.21
N ASN A 88 -9.03 14.14 -6.14
CA ASN A 88 -8.50 13.94 -4.80
C ASN A 88 -7.85 12.55 -4.61
N LEU A 89 -8.32 11.54 -5.34
CA LEU A 89 -7.70 10.22 -5.35
C LEU A 89 -6.42 10.21 -6.19
N ILE A 90 -6.41 10.91 -7.34
CA ILE A 90 -5.20 11.11 -8.16
C ILE A 90 -4.11 11.80 -7.32
N SER A 91 -4.44 12.93 -6.69
CA SER A 91 -3.49 13.65 -5.83
C SER A 91 -2.98 12.80 -4.67
N PHE A 92 -3.79 11.90 -4.12
CA PHE A 92 -3.35 10.97 -3.09
C PHE A 92 -2.38 9.91 -3.66
N LEU A 93 -2.70 9.34 -4.83
CA LEU A 93 -1.84 8.36 -5.50
C LEU A 93 -0.48 8.96 -5.89
N ASP A 94 -0.44 10.22 -6.31
CA ASP A 94 0.80 10.94 -6.62
C ASP A 94 1.69 11.20 -5.38
N THR A 95 1.13 11.07 -4.17
CA THR A 95 1.88 11.19 -2.90
C THR A 95 2.35 9.85 -2.33
N CYS A 96 1.87 8.73 -2.89
CA CYS A 96 2.25 7.39 -2.46
C CYS A 96 3.56 6.94 -3.12
#